data_AF-A0A953E318-F1
#
_entry.id   AF-A0A953E318-F1
#
_cell.length_a   1.000
_cell.length_b   1.000
_cell.length_c   1.000
_cell.angle_alpha   90.00
_cell.angle_beta   90.00
_cell.angle_gamma   90.00
#
_symmetry.space_group_name_H-M   'P 1'
#
loop_
_entity.id
_entity.type
_entity.pdbx_description
1 polymer ?
#
loop_
_entity_poly.entity_id
_entity_poly.type
_entity_poly.pdbx_seq_one_letter_code
_entity_poly.pdbx_strand_id
1 'polypeptide(L)' 'MTALTVLVPLALVFGLTALFCFVWALRSGQYEDLEGAASRILFDDLPRKDSRQ' A
#
# COMPACT_ATOMS: atom_id res chain seq x y z
N MET A 1 3.08 22.80 -31.41
CA MET A 1 4.18 22.91 -30.44
C MET A 1 3.76 23.39 -29.04
N THR A 2 2.48 23.69 -28.80
CA THR A 2 1.97 24.20 -27.52
C THR A 2 1.64 23.11 -26.50
N ALA A 3 1.16 21.95 -26.96
CA ALA A 3 0.75 20.86 -26.08
C ALA A 3 1.94 20.26 -25.31
N LEU A 4 3.07 20.01 -25.98
CA LEU A 4 4.27 19.46 -25.34
C LEU A 4 4.80 20.35 -24.22
N THR A 5 4.72 21.68 -24.37
CA THR A 5 5.16 22.64 -23.34
C THR A 5 4.36 22.53 -22.04
N VAL A 6 3.11 22.07 -22.11
CA VAL A 6 2.26 21.85 -20.92
C VAL A 6 2.33 20.40 -20.46
N LEU A 7 2.30 19.44 -21.38
CA LEU A 7 2.29 18.01 -21.06
C LEU A 7 3.59 17.55 -20.40
N VAL A 8 4.75 18.06 -20.83
CA VAL A 8 6.05 17.67 -20.26
C VAL A 8 6.15 18.01 -18.76
N PRO A 9 5.95 19.28 -18.32
CA PRO A 9 6.01 19.59 -16.90
C PRO A 9 4.90 18.90 -16.11
N LEU A 10 3.70 18.75 -16.70
CA LEU A 10 2.59 18.05 -16.06
C LEU A 10 2.94 16.57 -15.80
N ALA A 11 3.50 15.88 -16.79
CA ALA A 11 3.94 14.49 -16.66
C ALA A 11 5.07 14.34 -15.63
N LEU A 12 6.02 15.28 -15.58
CA LEU A 12 7.07 15.29 -14.56
C LEU A 12 6.50 15.45 -13.15
N VAL A 13 5.52 16.35 -12.95
CA VAL A 13 4.84 16.52 -11.66
C VAL A 13 4.15 15.22 -11.27
N PHE A 14 3.35 14.62 -12.15
CA PHE A 14 2.69 13.36 -11.86
C PHE A 14 3.67 12.22 -11.56
N GLY A 15 4.77 12.11 -12.33
CA GLY A 15 5.81 11.13 -12.09
C GLY A 15 6.50 11.30 -10.74
N LEU A 16 6.83 12.53 -10.36
CA LEU A 16 7.44 12.84 -9.07
C LEU A 16 6.47 12.59 -7.91
N THR A 17 5.20 12.98 -8.04
CA THR A 17 4.18 12.71 -7.02
C THR A 17 3.98 11.20 -6.84
N ALA A 18 3.88 10.44 -7.92
CA ALA A 18 3.75 8.99 -7.86
C ALA A 18 4.95 8.35 -7.17
N LEU A 19 6.18 8.74 -7.54
CA LEU A 19 7.40 8.24 -6.93
C LEU A 19 7.49 8.60 -5.44
N PHE A 20 7.14 9.84 -5.08
CA PHE A 20 7.12 10.29 -3.69
C PHE A 20 6.12 9.48 -2.86
N CYS A 21 4.88 9.32 -3.34
CA CYS A 21 3.87 8.50 -2.68
C CYS A 21 4.33 7.05 -2.52
N PHE A 22 4.98 6.48 -3.55
CA PHE A 22 5.51 5.12 -3.50
C PHE A 22 6.59 4.95 -2.43
N VAL A 23 7.58 5.84 -2.40
CA VAL A 23 8.64 5.82 -1.38
C VAL A 23 8.08 6.07 0.02
N TRP A 24 7.11 6.97 0.15
CA TRP A 24 6.41 7.20 1.42
C TRP A 24 5.68 5.94 1.89
N ALA A 25 4.95 5.24 1.01
CA ALA A 25 4.27 4.00 1.34
C ALA A 25 5.22 2.89 1.81
N LEU A 26 6.39 2.75 1.17
CA LEU A 26 7.42 1.81 1.61
C LEU A 26 7.99 2.17 2.98
N ARG A 27 8.20 3.46 3.26
CA ARG A 27 8.74 3.94 4.55
C ARG A 27 7.72 3.91 5.68
N SER A 28 6.43 3.93 5.38
CA SER A 28 5.35 3.93 6.38
C SER A 28 5.16 2.59 7.10
N GLY A 29 5.99 1.57 6.83
CA GLY A 29 5.95 0.29 7.55
C GLY A 29 4.67 -0.53 7.35
N GLN A 30 3.77 -0.11 6.44
CA GLN A 30 2.50 -0.82 6.19
C GLN A 30 2.69 -2.25 5.69
N TYR A 31 3.86 -2.57 5.14
CA TYR A 31 4.17 -3.92 4.67
C TYR A 31 4.66 -4.87 5.77
N GLU A 32 4.97 -4.37 6.97
CA GLU A 32 5.46 -5.21 8.08
C GLU A 32 4.37 -6.08 8.71
N ASP A 33 3.10 -5.64 8.68
CA ASP A 33 1.96 -6.38 9.24
C ASP A 33 1.11 -7.11 8.17
N LEU A 34 1.60 -7.21 6.93
CA LEU A 34 0.90 -7.98 5.88
C LEU A 34 0.83 -9.48 6.22
N GLU A 35 1.90 -10.03 6.82
CA GLU A 35 1.96 -11.43 7.23
C GLU A 35 1.01 -11.71 8.42
N GLY A 36 0.91 -10.75 9.36
CA GLY A 36 -0.02 -10.79 10.47
C GLY A 36 -1.49 -10.65 10.03
N ALA A 37 -1.78 -9.82 9.03
CA ALA A 37 -3.13 -9.70 8.47
C ALA A 37 -3.56 -10.97 7.72
N ALA A 38 -2.66 -11.58 6.95
CA ALA A 38 -2.92 -12.82 6.21
C ALA A 38 -3.15 -14.03 7.14
N SER A 39 -2.44 -14.12 8.27
CA SER A 39 -2.69 -15.17 9.25
C SER A 39 -4.06 -15.01 9.93
N ARG A 40 -4.48 -13.78 10.25
CA ARG A 40 -5.81 -13.52 10.86
C ARG A 40 -6.95 -13.92 9.92
N ILE A 41 -6.91 -13.53 8.65
CA ILE A 41 -8.01 -13.86 7.72
C ILE A 41 -8.14 -15.37 7.47
N LEU A 42 -7.05 -16.14 7.55
CA LEU A 42 -7.08 -17.59 7.37
C LEU A 42 -7.70 -18.31 8.58
N PHE A 43 -7.57 -17.75 9.78
CA PHE A 43 -8.03 -18.37 11.02
C PHE A 43 -9.30 -17.73 11.61
N ASP A 44 -9.79 -16.62 11.04
CA ASP A 44 -10.95 -15.87 11.55
C ASP A 44 -12.25 -16.68 11.55
N ASP A 45 -12.39 -17.62 10.61
CA ASP A 45 -13.58 -18.48 10.48
C ASP A 45 -13.51 -19.74 11.37
N LEU A 46 -12.39 -19.98 12.07
CA LEU A 46 -12.29 -21.13 12.96
C LEU A 46 -12.97 -20.83 14.29
N PRO A 47 -13.99 -21.61 14.70
CA PRO A 47 -14.60 -21.44 16.00
C PRO A 47 -13.52 -21.62 17.08
N ARG A 48 -13.33 -20.58 17.90
CA ARG A 48 -12.44 -20.62 19.06
C ARG A 48 -12.85 -21.80 19.94
N LYS A 49 -12.10 -22.89 19.88
CA LYS A 49 -12.32 -24.04 20.76
C LYS A 49 -11.99 -23.59 22.17
N ASP A 50 -13.02 -23.25 22.92
CA ASP A 50 -12.96 -23.03 24.35
C ASP A 50 -12.43 -24.31 25.01
N SER A 51 -11.17 -24.25 25.45
CA SER A 51 -10.51 -25.31 26.22
C SER A 51 -10.65 -25.11 27.73
N ARG A 52 -11.66 -24.37 28.20
CA ARG A 52 -12.12 -24.40 29.59
C ARG A 52 -13.20 -25.46 29.77
N GLN A 53 -12.82 -26.74 29.68
CA GLN A 53 -13.43 -27.84 30.43
C GLN A 53 -12.34 -28.81 30.86
#